data_AF-A0A0B7C1Y1-F1
#
_entry.id   AF-A0A0B7C1Y1-F1
#
_cell.length_a   1.000
_cell.length_b   1.000
_cell.length_c   1.000
_cell.angle_alpha   90.00
_cell.angle_beta   90.00
_cell.angle_gamma   90.00
#
_symmetry.space_group_name_H-M   'P 1'
#
loop_
_entity.id
_entity.type
_entity.pdbx_description
1 polymer ?
#
loop_
_entity_poly.entity_id
_entity_poly.type
_entity_poly.pdbx_seq_one_letter_code
_entity_poly.pdbx_strand_id
1 'polypeptide(L)'
;KSHNRNHSDPSASSGWKPSGEAVNVSKASDPMLQQIEIIKGYIHQAKQAHRMDEVVMLEQNLRDLQAEYMRQKQQHKDQPF
;
A
#
# COMPACT_ATOMS: atom_id res chain seq x y z
N LYS A 1 -0.88 48.64 -2.10
CA LYS A 1 -1.04 47.88 -0.83
C LYS A 1 -0.84 46.41 -1.16
N SER A 2 0.38 45.93 -0.95
CA SER A 2 0.85 44.57 -1.20
C SER A 2 0.25 43.58 -0.20
N HIS A 3 -0.14 42.39 -0.65
CA HIS A 3 0.05 41.14 0.11
C HIS A 3 0.35 40.01 -0.86
N ASN A 4 1.64 39.93 -1.19
CA ASN A 4 2.29 38.78 -1.77
C ASN A 4 2.14 37.59 -0.81
N ARG A 5 1.33 36.59 -1.16
CA ARG A 5 1.43 35.25 -0.55
C ARG A 5 1.88 34.29 -1.62
N ASN A 6 3.20 34.31 -1.82
CA ASN A 6 3.97 33.28 -2.48
C ASN A 6 3.80 31.95 -1.72
N HIS A 7 2.74 31.19 -2.02
CA HIS A 7 2.57 29.82 -1.53
C HIS A 7 3.41 28.90 -2.41
N SER A 8 4.72 28.95 -2.23
CA SER A 8 5.65 27.94 -2.70
C SER A 8 5.83 26.93 -1.56
N ASP A 9 4.97 25.92 -1.53
CA ASP A 9 5.38 24.59 -1.09
C ASP A 9 4.54 23.53 -1.81
N PRO A 10 5.08 22.85 -2.84
CA PRO A 10 4.50 21.63 -3.37
C PRO A 10 5.04 20.36 -2.68
N SER A 11 5.62 20.44 -1.47
CA SER A 11 6.41 19.34 -0.91
C SER A 11 5.63 18.23 -0.19
N ALA A 12 4.30 18.30 -0.05
CA ALA A 12 3.57 17.34 0.79
C ALA A 12 2.28 16.73 0.21
N SER A 13 2.12 16.67 -1.12
CA SER A 13 0.99 15.94 -1.73
C SER A 13 1.32 15.35 -3.09
N SER A 14 2.53 14.81 -3.23
CA SER A 14 2.89 14.03 -4.41
C SER A 14 2.18 12.68 -4.31
N GLY A 15 0.94 12.61 -4.80
CA GLY A 15 0.14 11.39 -4.92
C GLY A 15 0.88 10.36 -5.76
N TRP A 16 1.74 9.61 -5.09
CA TRP A 16 2.62 8.66 -5.73
C TRP A 16 1.76 7.52 -6.26
N LYS A 17 1.79 7.35 -7.59
CA LYS A 17 1.15 6.22 -8.26
C LYS A 17 2.25 5.27 -8.68
N PRO A 18 2.20 4.01 -8.24
CA PRO A 18 3.12 2.99 -8.71
C PRO A 18 2.97 2.85 -10.23
N SER A 19 4.09 2.70 -10.94
CA SER A 19 4.03 2.37 -12.36
C SER A 19 3.25 1.07 -12.50
N GLY A 20 2.12 1.12 -13.19
CA GLY A 20 1.21 0.00 -13.39
C GLY A 20 1.79 -1.14 -14.25
N GLU A 21 3.12 -1.22 -14.37
CA GLU A 21 3.80 -2.45 -14.75
C GLU A 21 3.43 -3.48 -13.72
N ALA A 22 2.42 -4.27 -14.10
CA ALA A 22 1.78 -5.28 -13.31
C ALA A 22 2.83 -5.95 -12.43
N VAL A 23 2.74 -5.70 -11.12
CA VAL A 23 3.23 -6.66 -10.14
C VAL A 23 2.69 -7.98 -10.68
N ASN A 24 3.56 -8.91 -11.08
CA ASN A 24 3.14 -10.19 -11.62
C ASN A 24 2.52 -10.95 -10.45
N VAL A 25 1.30 -10.53 -10.07
CA VAL A 25 0.54 -11.11 -8.99
C VAL A 25 0.07 -12.43 -9.56
N SER A 26 0.96 -13.41 -9.44
CA SER A 26 0.72 -14.83 -9.65
C SER A 26 -0.69 -15.09 -9.15
N LYS A 27 -1.57 -15.62 -10.00
CA LYS A 27 -3.03 -15.79 -9.81
C LYS A 27 -3.36 -16.35 -8.42
N ALA A 28 -3.30 -15.50 -7.40
CA ALA A 28 -3.67 -15.86 -6.05
C ALA A 28 -5.18 -15.97 -6.10
N SER A 29 -5.70 -17.15 -5.84
CA SER A 29 -7.15 -17.38 -5.85
C SER A 29 -7.87 -16.56 -4.77
N ASP A 30 -7.12 -16.12 -3.76
CA ASP A 30 -7.62 -15.34 -2.65
C ASP A 30 -7.41 -13.83 -2.89
N PRO A 31 -8.47 -13.01 -2.85
CA PRO A 31 -8.37 -11.57 -3.10
C PRO A 31 -7.54 -10.83 -2.05
N MET A 32 -7.47 -11.33 -0.81
CA MET A 32 -6.66 -10.72 0.25
C MET A 32 -5.17 -11.00 0.02
N LEU A 33 -4.82 -12.24 -0.35
CA LEU A 33 -3.45 -12.57 -0.75
C LEU A 33 -3.01 -11.78 -1.98
N GLN A 34 -3.92 -11.58 -2.94
CA GLN A 34 -3.65 -10.74 -4.10
C GLN A 34 -3.28 -9.31 -3.67
N GLN A 35 -4.05 -8.72 -2.76
CA GLN A 35 -3.79 -7.37 -2.25
C GLN A 35 -2.44 -7.29 -1.50
N ILE A 36 -2.10 -8.31 -0.71
CA ILE A 36 -0.80 -8.39 -0.03
C ILE A 36 0.36 -8.35 -1.03
N GLU A 37 0.26 -9.09 -2.13
CA GLU A 37 1.30 -9.11 -3.17
C GLU A 37 1.39 -7.77 -3.92
N ILE A 38 0.26 -7.11 -4.18
CA ILE A 38 0.22 -5.76 -4.77
C ILE A 38 0.96 -4.77 -3.89
N ILE A 39 0.65 -4.73 -2.58
CA ILE A 39 1.27 -3.79 -1.64
C ILE A 39 2.78 -4.06 -1.52
N LYS A 40 3.21 -5.33 -1.51
CA LYS A 40 4.65 -5.65 -1.58
C LYS A 40 5.30 -5.07 -2.83
N GLY A 41 4.68 -5.22 -4.00
CA GLY A 41 5.18 -4.61 -5.24
C GLY A 41 5.34 -3.08 -5.13
N TYR A 42 4.33 -2.43 -4.55
CA TYR A 42 4.35 -0.98 -4.36
C TYR A 42 5.43 -0.53 -3.38
N ILE A 43 5.67 -1.27 -2.29
CA ILE A 43 6.79 -1.00 -1.37
C ILE A 43 8.13 -1.03 -2.13
N HIS A 44 8.34 -2.02 -3.00
CA HIS A 44 9.57 -2.11 -3.79
C HIS A 44 9.71 -0.93 -4.75
N GLN A 45 8.63 -0.50 -5.40
CA GLN A 45 8.66 0.66 -6.30
C GLN A 45 8.86 1.98 -5.53
N ALA A 46 8.25 2.13 -4.34
CA ALA A 46 8.42 3.31 -3.51
C ALA A 46 9.85 3.41 -2.96
N LYS A 47 10.46 2.28 -2.58
CA LYS A 47 11.89 2.18 -2.20
C LYS A 47 12.80 2.61 -3.35
N GLN A 48 12.55 2.11 -4.56
CA GLN A 48 13.30 2.49 -5.76
C GLN A 48 13.13 3.96 -6.14
N ALA A 49 11.96 4.54 -5.89
CA ALA A 49 11.67 5.95 -6.10
C ALA A 49 12.17 6.87 -4.97
N HIS A 50 12.87 6.32 -3.96
CA HIS A 50 13.32 7.03 -2.76
C HIS A 50 12.20 7.78 -2.01
N ARG A 51 10.96 7.27 -2.09
CA ARG A 51 9.77 7.82 -1.44
C ARG A 51 9.56 7.16 -0.08
N MET A 52 10.37 7.54 0.92
CA MET A 52 10.37 6.86 2.22
C MET A 52 9.06 7.02 2.99
N ASP A 53 8.36 8.15 2.87
CA ASP A 53 7.06 8.35 3.51
C ASP A 53 6.01 7.37 2.98
N GLU A 54 5.96 7.17 1.66
CA GLU A 54 5.09 6.18 1.01
C GLU A 54 5.45 4.75 1.43
N VAL A 55 6.75 4.45 1.55
CA VAL A 55 7.22 3.14 2.05
C VAL A 55 6.67 2.86 3.44
N VAL A 56 6.78 3.81 4.37
CA VAL A 56 6.28 3.64 5.75
C VAL A 56 4.76 3.42 5.75
N MET A 57 4.01 4.19 4.96
CA MET A 57 2.57 4.04 4.86
C MET A 57 2.17 2.68 4.25
N LEU A 58 2.84 2.24 3.19
CA LEU A 58 2.58 0.96 2.54
C LEU A 58 2.99 -0.22 3.43
N GLU A 59 4.06 -0.10 4.21
CA GLU A 59 4.47 -1.11 5.19
C GLU A 59 3.45 -1.24 6.33
N GLN A 60 2.86 -0.14 6.77
CA GLN A 60 1.75 -0.18 7.73
C GLN A 60 0.52 -0.88 7.11
N ASN A 61 0.15 -0.51 5.88
CA ASN A 61 -0.95 -1.14 5.17
C ASN A 61 -0.75 -2.65 4.99
N LEU A 62 0.48 -3.09 4.70
CA LEU A 62 0.84 -4.51 4.58
C LEU A 62 0.61 -5.26 5.90
N ARG A 63 1.02 -4.67 7.03
CA ARG A 63 0.81 -5.28 8.36
C ARG A 63 -0.67 -5.45 8.66
N ASP A 64 -1.47 -4.42 8.37
CA ASP A 64 -2.92 -4.44 8.60
C ASP A 64 -3.61 -5.50 7.73
N LEU A 65 -3.23 -5.60 6.45
CA LEU A 65 -3.74 -6.64 5.54
C LEU A 65 -3.39 -8.06 6.00
N GLN A 66 -2.17 -8.26 6.50
CA GLN A 66 -1.75 -9.57 7.02
C GLN A 66 -2.51 -9.93 8.30
N ALA A 67 -2.71 -8.97 9.21
CA ALA A 67 -3.51 -9.18 10.42
C ALA A 67 -4.95 -9.53 10.07
N GLU A 68 -5.53 -8.83 9.09
CA GLU A 68 -6.90 -9.10 8.63
C GLU A 68 -7.01 -10.48 7.96
N TYR A 69 -6.06 -10.84 7.10
CA TYR A 69 -6.02 -12.17 6.49
C TYR A 69 -5.96 -13.28 7.56
N MET A 70 -5.13 -13.10 8.59
CA MET A 70 -5.06 -14.05 9.71
C MET A 70 -6.38 -14.13 10.47
N ARG A 71 -7.04 -12.99 10.72
CA ARG A 71 -8.35 -12.94 11.37
C ARG A 71 -9.41 -13.69 10.56
N GLN A 72 -9.49 -13.43 9.25
CA GLN A 72 -10.43 -14.11 8.35
C GLN A 72 -10.20 -15.63 8.35
N LYS A 73 -8.93 -16.07 8.31
CA LYS A 73 -8.60 -17.50 8.34
C LYS A 73 -8.93 -18.18 9.67
N GLN A 74 -8.87 -17.46 10.79
CA GLN A 74 -9.31 -17.94 12.10
C GLN A 74 -10.84 -18.07 12.15
N GLN A 75 -11.56 -17.01 11.75
CA GLN A 75 -13.03 -17.03 11.70
C GLN A 75 -13.58 -18.14 10.79
N HIS A 76 -12.90 -18.44 9.68
CA HIS A 76 -13.27 -19.52 8.78
C HIS A 76 -12.99 -20.93 9.32
N LYS A 77 -12.20 -21.03 10.40
CA LYS A 77 -11.81 -22.29 11.06
C LYS A 77 -12.64 -22.56 12.33
N ASP A 78 -13.27 -21.52 12.89
CA ASP A 78 -14.12 -21.57 14.09
C ASP A 78 -15.62 -21.75 13.79
N GLN A 79 -16.00 -22.10 12.55
CA GLN A 79 -17.39 -22.44 12.20
C GLN A 79 -17.58 -23.96 12.38
N PRO A 80 -18.23 -24.44 13.47
CA PRO A 80 -18.59 -25.85 13.56
C PRO A 80 -19.62 -26.18 12.47
N PHE A 81 -19.49 -27.37 11.89
CA PHE A 81 -20.45 -27.95 10.93
C PHE A 81 -21.87 -28.01 11.51
#